data_AF-A0A958FL83-F1
#
_entry.id   AF-A0A958FL83-F1
#
_cell.length_a   1.000
_cell.length_b   1.000
_cell.length_c   1.000
_cell.angle_alpha   90.00
_cell.angle_beta   90.00
_cell.angle_gamma   90.00
#
_symmetry.space_group_name_H-M   'P 1'
#
loop_
_entity.id
_entity.type
_entity.pdbx_description
1 polymer ?
#
loop_
_entity_poly.entity_id
_entity_poly.type
_entity_poly.pdbx_seq_one_letter_code
_entity_poly.pdbx_strand_id
1 'polypeptide(L)'
;MTLNFSHLRYITIEGVIGAGKTTLARKLQEAIGGRLVLEEFEENPFLKDFYRDPVHFAFQTQLFFLLSRFRQQEKIVQYDLFQNRLITDYMFQKDRIFATINLNEKELSLYNMLATILEKRIV
;
A
#
# COMPACT_ATOMS: atom_id res chain seq x y z
N MET A 1 4.91 11.34 29.96
CA MET A 1 6.06 11.14 29.05
C MET A 1 5.51 11.29 27.63
N THR A 2 5.64 12.47 27.03
CA THR A 2 5.03 12.75 25.71
C THR A 2 6.00 12.26 24.63
N LEU A 3 5.59 11.28 23.83
CA LEU A 3 6.39 10.78 22.71
C LEU A 3 6.54 11.90 21.68
N ASN A 4 7.77 12.28 21.34
CA ASN A 4 8.07 13.31 20.37
C ASN A 4 8.30 12.68 18.98
N PHE A 5 7.32 12.83 18.09
CA PHE A 5 7.34 12.30 16.72
C PHE A 5 7.73 13.34 15.66
N SER A 6 8.35 14.46 16.06
CA SER A 6 8.64 15.57 15.15
C SER A 6 9.55 15.19 13.97
N HIS A 7 10.40 14.17 14.13
CA HIS A 7 11.37 13.68 13.15
C HIS A 7 10.83 12.59 12.22
N LEU A 8 9.67 11.98 12.52
CA LEU A 8 9.09 10.93 11.71
C LEU A 8 8.30 11.51 10.54
N ARG A 9 8.86 11.42 9.33
CA ARG A 9 8.24 11.94 8.10
C ARG A 9 7.36 10.92 7.38
N TYR A 10 7.67 9.62 7.51
CA TYR A 10 6.94 8.54 6.86
C TYR A 10 6.64 7.45 7.89
N ILE A 11 5.37 7.30 8.23
CA ILE A 11 4.90 6.32 9.21
C ILE A 11 3.95 5.36 8.51
N THR A 12 4.24 4.07 8.59
CA THR A 12 3.35 3.04 8.06
C THR A 12 2.91 2.07 9.14
N ILE A 13 1.61 1.79 9.17
CA ILE A 13 0.99 0.83 10.08
C ILE A 13 0.84 -0.48 9.32
N GLU A 14 1.46 -1.53 9.83
CA GLU A 14 1.49 -2.85 9.17
C GLU A 14 0.94 -3.97 10.07
N GLY A 15 0.31 -4.96 9.45
CA GLY A 15 -0.36 -6.04 10.17
C GLY A 15 -1.25 -6.92 9.29
N VAL A 16 -1.75 -8.03 9.85
CA VAL A 16 -2.63 -8.96 9.14
C VAL A 16 -3.99 -8.32 8.77
N ILE A 17 -4.73 -8.95 7.87
CA ILE A 17 -6.10 -8.55 7.53
C ILE A 17 -6.95 -8.60 8.81
N GLY A 18 -7.73 -7.56 9.06
CA GLY A 18 -8.58 -7.45 10.26
C GLY A 18 -7.86 -6.97 11.54
N ALA A 19 -6.56 -6.70 11.51
CA ALA A 19 -5.81 -6.24 12.70
C ALA A 19 -6.09 -4.79 13.16
N GLY A 20 -6.97 -4.05 12.46
CA GLY A 20 -7.30 -2.66 12.80
C GLY A 20 -6.29 -1.61 12.33
N LYS A 21 -5.50 -1.90 11.28
CA LYS A 21 -4.47 -1.00 10.73
C LYS A 21 -5.02 0.38 10.38
N THR A 22 -6.08 0.42 9.57
CA THR A 22 -6.75 1.64 9.12
C THR A 22 -7.28 2.46 10.30
N THR A 23 -7.85 1.79 11.31
CA THR A 23 -8.32 2.45 12.54
C THR A 23 -7.17 3.09 13.31
N LEU A 24 -6.03 2.39 13.45
CA LEU A 24 -4.85 2.93 14.11
C LEU A 24 -4.25 4.10 13.31
N ALA A 25 -4.18 4.00 11.99
CA ALA A 25 -3.67 5.05 11.11
C ALA A 25 -4.48 6.35 11.24
N ARG A 26 -5.82 6.25 11.27
CA ARG A 26 -6.72 7.40 11.48
C ARG A 26 -6.51 8.05 12.85
N LYS A 27 -6.53 7.24 13.92
CA LYS A 27 -6.29 7.73 15.28
C LYS A 27 -4.92 8.39 15.44
N LEU A 28 -3.90 7.86 14.77
CA LEU A 28 -2.56 8.43 14.78
C LEU A 28 -2.56 9.79 14.07
N GLN A 29 -3.18 9.89 12.90
CA GLN A 29 -3.28 11.17 12.18
C GLN A 29 -4.02 12.24 12.98
N GLU A 30 -5.10 11.88 13.68
CA GLU A 30 -5.80 12.78 14.60
C GLU A 30 -4.90 13.28 15.74
N ALA A 31 -4.03 12.40 16.26
CA ALA A 31 -3.16 12.71 17.40
C ALA A 31 -1.92 13.54 17.05
N ILE A 32 -1.28 13.30 15.90
CA ILE A 32 0.01 13.92 15.55
C ILE A 32 -0.02 14.78 14.27
N GLY A 33 -1.17 14.87 13.60
CA GLY A 33 -1.34 15.55 12.32
C GLY A 33 -0.60 14.85 11.17
N GLY A 34 -0.68 15.45 9.98
CA GLY A 34 -0.06 14.95 8.76
C GLY A 34 -1.06 14.42 7.75
N ARG A 35 -0.56 14.01 6.60
CA ARG A 35 -1.34 13.45 5.50
C ARG A 35 -1.64 11.98 5.77
N LEU A 36 -2.90 11.58 5.66
CA LEU A 36 -3.32 10.19 5.70
C LEU A 36 -3.49 9.65 4.28
N VAL A 37 -2.85 8.52 3.97
CA VAL A 37 -3.04 7.79 2.71
C VAL A 37 -3.37 6.35 3.05
N LEU A 38 -4.54 5.88 2.64
CA LEU A 38 -5.04 4.55 2.99
C LEU A 38 -5.09 3.68 1.76
N GLU A 39 -4.97 2.38 1.97
CA GLU A 39 -5.16 1.38 0.92
C GLU A 39 -6.59 1.41 0.36
N GLU A 40 -6.71 1.58 -0.95
CA GLU A 40 -7.98 1.57 -1.69
C GLU A 40 -8.34 0.13 -2.15
N PHE A 41 -8.49 -0.79 -1.20
CA PHE A 41 -8.76 -2.21 -1.54
C PHE A 41 -10.19 -2.44 -2.06
N GLU A 42 -11.16 -1.64 -1.61
CA GLU A 42 -12.57 -1.76 -2.04
C GLU A 42 -12.78 -1.40 -3.51
N GLU A 43 -11.88 -0.58 -4.07
CA GLU A 43 -11.91 -0.17 -5.48
C GLU A 43 -11.40 -1.26 -6.44
N ASN A 44 -10.84 -2.35 -5.92
CA ASN A 44 -10.30 -3.43 -6.73
C ASN A 44 -11.42 -4.29 -7.32
N PRO A 45 -11.69 -4.21 -8.65
CA PRO A 45 -12.82 -4.91 -9.25
C PRO A 45 -12.64 -6.43 -9.24
N PHE A 46 -11.41 -6.92 -9.06
CA PHE A 46 -11.08 -8.35 -9.06
C PHE A 46 -11.10 -8.96 -7.66
N LEU A 47 -11.12 -8.16 -6.60
CA LEU A 47 -10.97 -8.65 -5.23
C LEU A 47 -12.09 -9.61 -4.82
N LYS A 48 -13.33 -9.31 -5.21
CA LYS A 48 -14.48 -10.19 -4.93
C LYS A 48 -14.36 -11.54 -5.64
N ASP A 49 -13.85 -11.54 -6.86
CA ASP A 49 -13.68 -12.76 -7.65
C ASP A 49 -12.44 -13.55 -7.20
N PHE A 50 -11.40 -12.88 -6.73
CA PHE A 50 -10.26 -13.51 -6.07
C PHE A 50 -10.66 -14.31 -4.83
N TYR A 51 -11.59 -13.81 -4.01
CA TYR A 51 -12.11 -14.59 -2.87
C TYR A 51 -12.91 -15.84 -3.28
N ARG A 52 -13.38 -15.90 -4.53
CA ARG A 52 -14.13 -17.05 -5.07
C ARG A 52 -13.23 -18.02 -5.81
N ASP A 53 -12.27 -17.51 -6.56
CA ASP A 53 -11.33 -18.25 -7.39
C ASP A 53 -9.96 -17.56 -7.41
N PRO A 54 -9.12 -17.84 -6.40
CA PRO A 54 -7.80 -17.22 -6.31
C PRO A 54 -6.92 -17.54 -7.53
N VAL A 55 -7.04 -18.74 -8.10
CA VAL A 55 -6.16 -19.21 -9.19
C VAL A 55 -6.32 -18.35 -10.43
N HIS A 56 -7.54 -17.94 -10.77
CA HIS A 56 -7.81 -17.17 -11.99
C HIS A 56 -7.73 -15.66 -11.82
N PHE A 57 -7.87 -15.15 -10.59
CA PHE A 57 -7.98 -13.72 -10.31
C PHE A 57 -6.83 -13.14 -9.47
N ALA A 58 -5.90 -13.97 -8.97
CA ALA A 58 -4.77 -13.49 -8.18
C ALA A 58 -3.94 -12.45 -8.95
N PHE A 59 -3.61 -12.72 -10.21
CA PHE A 59 -2.75 -11.84 -10.98
C PHE A 59 -3.36 -10.45 -11.21
N GLN A 60 -4.61 -10.38 -11.63
CA GLN A 60 -5.35 -9.14 -11.87
C GLN A 60 -5.54 -8.36 -10.56
N THR A 61 -5.83 -9.07 -9.47
CA THR A 61 -5.97 -8.49 -8.13
C THR A 61 -4.67 -7.85 -7.66
N GLN A 62 -3.54 -8.58 -7.76
CA GLN A 62 -2.23 -8.08 -7.38
C GLN A 62 -1.77 -6.92 -8.28
N LEU A 63 -2.03 -6.99 -9.59
CA LEU A 63 -1.68 -5.91 -10.51
C LEU A 63 -2.47 -4.63 -10.20
N PHE A 64 -3.75 -4.74 -9.84
CA PHE A 64 -4.53 -3.60 -9.40
C PHE A 64 -3.94 -2.96 -8.13
N PHE A 65 -3.60 -3.77 -7.12
CA PHE A 65 -2.97 -3.26 -5.89
C PHE A 65 -1.67 -2.52 -6.19
N LEU A 66 -0.80 -3.10 -7.01
CA LEU A 66 0.45 -2.50 -7.45
C LEU A 66 0.24 -1.12 -8.11
N LEU A 67 -0.68 -1.04 -9.07
CA LEU A 67 -0.96 0.21 -9.82
C LEU A 67 -1.68 1.26 -8.97
N SER A 68 -2.61 0.86 -8.11
CA SER A 68 -3.32 1.76 -7.19
C SER A 68 -2.32 2.42 -6.24
N ARG A 69 -1.46 1.63 -5.60
CA ARG A 69 -0.42 2.12 -4.70
C ARG A 69 0.59 3.02 -5.41
N PHE A 70 0.98 2.68 -6.64
CA PHE A 70 1.83 3.54 -7.47
C PHE A 70 1.21 4.93 -7.68
N ARG A 71 -0.07 4.99 -8.10
CA ARG A 71 -0.79 6.25 -8.30
C ARG A 71 -0.92 7.07 -7.02
N GLN A 72 -1.13 6.42 -5.88
CA GLN A 72 -1.17 7.11 -4.59
C GLN A 72 0.19 7.73 -4.22
N GLN A 73 1.29 7.02 -4.50
CA GLN A 73 2.65 7.52 -4.26
C GLN A 73 3.04 8.67 -5.18
N GLU A 74 2.66 8.65 -6.46
CA GLU A 74 2.86 9.81 -7.35
C GLU A 74 2.16 11.06 -6.82
N LYS A 75 0.94 10.91 -6.29
CA LYS A 75 0.20 12.00 -5.62
C LYS A 75 0.82 12.41 -4.29
N ILE A 76 1.65 11.59 -3.66
CA ILE A 76 2.37 11.97 -2.42
C ILE A 76 3.50 12.93 -2.78
N VAL A 77 4.36 12.53 -3.72
CA VAL A 77 5.55 13.28 -4.13
C VAL A 77 5.21 14.69 -4.63
N GLN A 78 4.12 14.85 -5.38
CA GLN A 78 3.75 16.16 -5.96
C GLN A 78 3.32 17.22 -4.93
N TYR A 79 2.85 16.84 -3.75
CA TYR A 79 2.24 17.77 -2.78
C TYR A 79 3.14 18.07 -1.57
N ASP A 80 4.40 17.61 -1.60
CA ASP A 80 5.33 17.57 -0.45
C ASP A 80 5.94 18.94 -0.06
N LEU A 81 5.44 20.06 -0.61
CA LEU A 81 5.97 21.39 -0.31
C LEU A 81 5.58 21.92 1.09
N PHE A 82 4.54 21.36 1.73
CA PHE A 82 3.96 21.95 2.96
C PHE A 82 3.57 20.95 4.07
N GLN A 83 3.71 19.64 3.88
CA GLN A 83 3.25 18.62 4.84
C GLN A 83 4.39 17.68 5.24
N ASN A 84 5.01 17.93 6.40
CA ASN A 84 6.21 17.20 6.85
C ASN A 84 5.96 15.75 7.32
N ARG A 85 4.73 15.22 7.27
CA ARG A 85 4.40 13.87 7.77
C ARG A 85 3.35 13.17 6.91
N LEU A 86 3.67 11.93 6.53
CA LEU A 86 2.78 10.99 5.87
C LEU A 86 2.53 9.78 6.78
N ILE A 87 1.26 9.42 6.92
CA ILE A 87 0.77 8.26 7.65
C ILE A 87 0.03 7.37 6.66
N THR A 88 0.41 6.09 6.59
CA THR A 88 -0.22 5.10 5.70
C THR A 88 -0.46 3.77 6.41
N ASP A 89 -1.40 2.97 5.93
CA ASP A 89 -1.70 1.61 6.43
C ASP A 89 -1.21 0.48 5.50
N TYR A 90 -0.36 0.81 4.52
CA TYR A 90 0.29 -0.15 3.62
C TYR A 90 1.72 0.24 3.22
N MET A 91 2.58 -0.77 3.03
CA MET A 91 3.90 -0.66 2.44
C MET A 91 3.97 -1.36 1.09
N PHE A 92 4.65 -0.73 0.13
CA PHE A 92 4.90 -1.32 -1.19
C PHE A 92 5.67 -2.66 -1.10
N GLN A 93 6.66 -2.75 -0.20
CA GLN A 93 7.46 -3.97 -0.01
C GLN A 93 6.63 -5.17 0.46
N LYS A 94 5.51 -4.94 1.16
CA LYS A 94 4.62 -6.03 1.56
C LYS A 94 3.76 -6.58 0.42
N ASP A 95 3.54 -5.80 -0.64
CA ASP A 95 2.83 -6.29 -1.83
C ASP A 95 3.48 -7.56 -2.39
N ARG A 96 4.81 -7.54 -2.46
CA ARG A 96 5.62 -8.65 -2.95
C ARG A 96 5.40 -9.94 -2.15
N ILE A 97 5.08 -9.86 -0.85
CA ILE A 97 4.78 -11.03 -0.02
C ILE A 97 3.46 -11.65 -0.48
N PHE A 98 2.42 -10.83 -0.68
CA PHE A 98 1.13 -11.29 -1.19
C PHE A 98 1.23 -11.85 -2.61
N ALA A 99 1.98 -11.20 -3.48
CA ALA A 99 2.25 -11.69 -4.82
C ALA A 99 2.96 -13.05 -4.81
N THR A 100 3.98 -13.23 -3.96
CA THR A 100 4.74 -14.49 -3.86
C THR A 100 3.88 -15.66 -3.36
N ILE A 101 2.88 -15.39 -2.52
CA ILE A 101 1.97 -16.42 -1.99
C ILE A 101 0.91 -16.84 -3.00
N ASN A 102 0.41 -15.90 -3.81
CA ASN A 102 -0.79 -16.12 -4.64
C ASN A 102 -0.52 -16.33 -6.12
N LEU A 103 0.65 -15.92 -6.63
CA LEU A 103 0.97 -15.98 -8.07
C LEU A 103 1.80 -17.21 -8.42
N ASN A 104 1.56 -17.77 -9.60
CA ASN A 104 2.46 -18.78 -10.16
C ASN A 104 3.76 -18.13 -10.67
N GLU A 105 4.76 -18.95 -11.02
CA GLU A 105 6.09 -18.46 -11.43
C GLU A 105 6.06 -17.47 -12.60
N LYS A 106 5.20 -17.71 -13.60
CA LYS A 106 5.09 -16.84 -14.78
C LYS A 106 4.46 -15.50 -14.43
N GLU A 107 3.38 -15.54 -13.65
CA GLU A 107 2.69 -14.35 -13.13
C GLU A 107 3.59 -13.52 -12.21
N LEU A 108 4.30 -14.18 -11.29
CA LEU A 108 5.23 -13.53 -10.37
C LEU A 108 6.39 -12.86 -11.12
N SER A 109 6.90 -13.50 -12.18
CA SER A 109 7.93 -12.91 -13.05
C SER A 109 7.44 -11.62 -13.70
N LEU A 110 6.23 -11.63 -14.27
CA LEU A 110 5.63 -10.46 -14.89
C LEU A 110 5.32 -9.35 -13.88
N TYR A 111 4.77 -9.72 -12.72
CA TYR A 111 4.55 -8.82 -11.60
C TYR A 111 5.86 -8.15 -11.17
N ASN A 112 6.94 -8.91 -11.00
CA ASN A 112 8.25 -8.38 -10.59
C ASN A 112 8.85 -7.42 -11.62
N MET A 113 8.68 -7.70 -12.91
CA MET A 113 9.11 -6.79 -13.98
C MET A 113 8.38 -5.45 -13.87
N LEU A 114 7.05 -5.48 -13.71
CA LEU A 114 6.24 -4.27 -13.55
C LEU A 114 6.59 -3.51 -12.27
N ALA A 115 6.66 -4.20 -11.13
CA ALA A 115 7.03 -3.62 -9.86
C ALA A 115 8.39 -2.91 -9.94
N THR A 116 9.39 -3.54 -10.56
CA THR A 116 10.72 -2.94 -10.74
C THR A 116 10.69 -1.66 -11.59
N ILE A 117 9.86 -1.62 -12.65
CA ILE A 117 9.71 -0.42 -13.50
C ILE A 117 9.05 0.71 -12.73
N LEU A 118 8.02 0.38 -11.94
CA LEU A 118 7.26 1.35 -11.15
C LEU A 118 8.08 1.86 -9.96
N GLU A 119 8.77 1.00 -9.22
CA GLU A 119 9.66 1.37 -8.11
C GLU A 119 10.71 2.41 -8.55
N LYS A 120 11.27 2.30 -9.76
CA LYS A 120 12.23 3.29 -10.31
C LYS A 120 11.64 4.70 -10.50
N ARG A 121 10.31 4.83 -10.52
CA ARG A 121 9.60 6.10 -10.69
C ARG A 121 9.04 6.64 -9.37
N ILE A 122 9.04 5.83 -8.32
CA ILE A 122 8.62 6.17 -6.97
C ILE A 122 9.68 5.71 -5.98
N VAL A 123 10.72 6.52 -5.86
CA VAL A 123 11.64 6.80 -4.75
C VAL A 123 12.63 7.82 -5.28
#